data_AF-A0A358A2Q1-F1
#
_entry.id   AF-A0A358A2Q1-F1
#
_cell.length_a   1.000
_cell.length_b   1.000
_cell.length_c   1.000
_cell.angle_alpha   90.00
_cell.angle_beta   90.00
_cell.angle_gamma   90.00
#
_symmetry.space_group_name_H-M   'P 1'
#
loop_
_entity.id
_entity.type
_entity.pdbx_description
1 polymer ?
#
loop_
_entity_poly.entity_id
_entity_poly.type
_entity_poly.pdbx_seq_one_letter_code
_entity_poly.pdbx_strand_id
1 'polypeptide(L)'
;MHGHFRPRQFWSSGRNAALVMWMRDPVDRIRSWYDFWDAIEPSGEPHHMAFKEADMSLTEFARWQIVTDGFAEIFLDGTDGLDSFDFIGITERFDEDLAKLAHRLNWTTTPLPGVRANTTPKAPTPVDAATRQVIERHHEFEVDFYRRAAERFA
;
A
#
# COMPACT_ATOMS: atom_id res chain seq x y z
N MET A 1 -1.11 17.34 0.98
CA MET A 1 -1.19 16.44 2.15
C MET A 1 -0.78 15.06 1.68
N HIS A 2 0.10 14.37 2.40
CA HIS A 2 0.48 12.98 2.10
C HIS A 2 0.68 12.22 3.42
N GLY A 3 0.42 10.91 3.43
CA GLY A 3 0.58 10.06 4.62
C GLY A 3 -0.50 8.99 4.72
N HIS A 4 -0.50 8.25 5.83
CA HIS A 4 -1.54 7.27 6.17
C HIS A 4 -2.73 8.00 6.79
N PHE A 5 -3.73 8.33 5.97
CA PHE A 5 -4.97 8.96 6.43
C PHE A 5 -6.16 8.38 5.68
N ARG A 6 -7.34 8.42 6.33
CA ARG A 6 -8.58 7.96 5.73
C ARG A 6 -9.11 9.02 4.77
N PRO A 7 -9.43 8.69 3.50
CA PRO A 7 -10.00 9.66 2.57
C PRO A 7 -11.20 10.40 3.16
N ARG A 8 -12.10 9.72 3.88
CA ARG A 8 -13.26 10.31 4.59
C ARG A 8 -12.94 11.57 5.42
N GLN A 9 -11.73 11.69 5.95
CA GLN A 9 -11.32 12.86 6.75
C GLN A 9 -11.23 14.15 5.91
N PHE A 10 -11.07 14.02 4.60
CA PHE A 10 -10.87 15.14 3.67
C PHE A 10 -11.83 15.10 2.47
N TRP A 11 -12.41 13.94 2.18
CA TRP A 11 -13.21 13.69 0.99
C TRP A 11 -14.64 14.17 1.19
N SER A 12 -15.01 15.23 0.49
CA SER A 12 -16.35 15.81 0.46
C SER A 12 -16.69 16.32 -0.94
N SER A 13 -17.99 16.52 -1.22
CA SER A 13 -18.52 16.90 -2.54
C SER A 13 -18.02 18.26 -3.08
N GLY A 14 -17.29 19.05 -2.29
CA GLY A 14 -16.72 20.34 -2.68
C GLY A 14 -15.20 20.34 -2.88
N ARG A 15 -14.58 19.16 -3.08
CA ARG A 15 -13.11 19.05 -3.17
C ARG A 15 -12.52 19.89 -4.30
N ASN A 16 -11.42 20.57 -4.01
CA ASN A 16 -10.52 21.17 -5.02
C ASN A 16 -9.12 20.56 -4.90
N ALA A 17 -9.07 19.24 -4.74
CA ALA A 17 -7.82 18.49 -4.59
C ALA A 17 -7.95 17.14 -5.29
N ALA A 18 -6.86 16.69 -5.92
CA ALA A 18 -6.78 15.36 -6.51
C ALA A 18 -6.49 14.30 -5.42
N LEU A 19 -7.20 13.18 -5.45
CA LEU A 19 -6.90 11.99 -4.65
C LEU A 19 -6.04 11.05 -5.46
N VAL A 20 -4.84 10.83 -4.95
CA VAL A 20 -3.80 10.04 -5.58
C VAL A 20 -3.29 9.01 -4.59
N MET A 21 -3.12 7.77 -5.05
CA MET A 21 -2.58 6.68 -4.25
C MET A 21 -1.50 5.93 -5.04
N TRP A 22 -0.57 5.31 -4.31
CA TRP A 22 0.37 4.34 -4.87
C TRP A 22 0.07 2.97 -4.29
N MET A 23 -0.05 1.98 -5.15
CA MET A 23 -0.23 0.58 -4.78
C MET A 23 1.02 -0.23 -5.12
N ARG A 24 1.11 -1.39 -4.50
CA ARG A 24 2.11 -2.43 -4.75
C ARG A 24 1.39 -3.76 -4.78
N ASP A 25 1.93 -4.77 -5.45
CA ASP A 25 1.42 -6.12 -5.38
C ASP A 25 1.15 -6.49 -3.90
N PRO A 26 -0.06 -6.98 -3.54
CA PRO A 26 -0.42 -7.12 -2.13
C PRO A 26 0.47 -8.09 -1.35
N VAL A 27 0.97 -9.16 -2.00
CA VAL A 27 1.91 -10.09 -1.37
C VAL A 27 3.20 -9.37 -1.00
N ASP A 28 3.70 -8.59 -1.94
CA ASP A 28 4.89 -7.77 -1.78
C ASP A 28 4.71 -6.62 -0.78
N ARG A 29 3.53 -6.01 -0.71
CA ARG A 29 3.17 -4.97 0.27
C ARG A 29 3.15 -5.55 1.69
N ILE A 30 2.47 -6.68 1.89
CA ILE A 30 2.33 -7.33 3.20
C ILE A 30 3.68 -7.83 3.69
N ARG A 31 4.49 -8.45 2.82
CA ARG A 31 5.89 -8.79 3.15
C ARG A 31 6.67 -7.55 3.55
N SER A 32 6.56 -6.46 2.80
CA SER A 32 7.30 -5.23 3.12
C SER A 32 6.89 -4.62 4.46
N TRP A 33 5.60 -4.72 4.84
CA TRP A 33 5.13 -4.27 6.15
C TRP A 33 5.66 -5.18 7.26
N TYR A 34 5.58 -6.50 7.07
CA TYR A 34 6.17 -7.49 7.97
C TYR A 34 7.65 -7.24 8.20
N ASP A 35 8.44 -7.10 7.13
CA ASP A 35 9.89 -6.86 7.20
C ASP A 35 10.22 -5.57 7.94
N PHE A 36 9.40 -4.53 7.73
CA PHE A 36 9.56 -3.25 8.43
C PHE A 36 9.32 -3.41 9.93
N TRP A 37 8.18 -3.98 10.34
CA TRP A 37 7.87 -4.21 11.75
C TRP A 37 8.84 -5.18 12.42
N ASP A 38 9.33 -6.18 11.69
CA ASP A 38 10.37 -7.06 12.20
C ASP A 38 11.73 -6.34 12.39
N ALA A 39 12.07 -5.39 11.52
CA ALA A 39 13.36 -4.71 11.61
C ALA A 39 13.44 -3.64 12.71
N ILE A 40 12.32 -3.08 13.16
CA ILE A 40 12.30 -1.95 14.10
C ILE A 40 11.72 -2.33 15.47
N GLU A 41 12.25 -1.70 16.51
CA GLU A 41 11.66 -1.77 17.85
C GLU A 41 10.33 -1.01 17.90
N PRO A 42 9.32 -1.53 18.61
CA PRO A 42 8.05 -0.83 18.73
C PRO A 42 8.19 0.52 19.45
N SER A 43 7.61 1.57 18.87
CA SER A 43 7.59 2.91 19.45
C SER A 43 6.31 3.20 20.26
N GLY A 44 5.77 2.18 20.93
CA GLY A 44 4.53 2.29 21.73
C GLY A 44 3.22 2.12 20.95
N GLU A 45 3.28 1.74 19.67
CA GLU A 45 2.10 1.36 18.90
C GLU A 45 1.63 -0.06 19.33
N PRO A 46 0.38 -0.23 19.83
CA PRO A 46 -0.03 -1.49 20.47
C PRO A 46 0.01 -2.73 19.56
N HIS A 47 -0.23 -2.57 18.26
CA HIS A 47 -0.26 -3.70 17.35
C HIS A 47 1.15 -4.18 17.00
N HIS A 48 2.12 -3.27 16.88
CA HIS A 48 3.51 -3.59 16.67
C HIS A 48 4.12 -4.24 17.92
N MET A 49 3.72 -3.81 19.12
CA MET A 49 4.04 -4.52 20.37
C MET A 49 3.50 -5.96 20.35
N ALA A 50 2.21 -6.15 20.06
CA ALA A 50 1.59 -7.47 20.03
C ALA A 50 2.22 -8.39 18.95
N PHE A 51 2.59 -7.83 17.80
CA PHE A 51 3.33 -8.51 16.74
C PHE A 51 4.68 -9.06 17.24
N LYS A 52 5.45 -8.24 17.97
CA LYS A 52 6.76 -8.62 18.53
C LYS A 52 6.63 -9.60 19.68
N GLU A 53 5.69 -9.37 20.60
CA GLU A 53 5.45 -10.24 21.75
C GLU A 53 5.02 -11.66 21.34
N ALA A 54 4.25 -11.77 20.27
CA ALA A 54 3.80 -13.05 19.73
C ALA A 54 4.83 -13.74 18.81
N ASP A 55 5.96 -13.10 18.51
CA ASP A 55 6.97 -13.57 17.54
C ASP A 55 6.32 -14.05 16.22
N MET A 56 5.41 -13.22 15.67
CA MET A 56 4.57 -13.65 14.56
C MET A 56 5.40 -14.00 13.32
N SER A 57 5.07 -15.14 12.70
CA SER A 57 5.51 -15.45 11.35
C SER A 57 4.79 -14.58 10.31
N LEU A 58 5.36 -14.45 9.10
CA LEU A 58 4.71 -13.74 7.99
C LEU A 58 3.32 -14.32 7.67
N THR A 59 3.15 -15.65 7.80
CA THR A 59 1.86 -16.32 7.56
C THR A 59 0.83 -15.93 8.63
N GLU A 60 1.21 -15.85 9.90
CA GLU A 60 0.32 -15.41 10.98
C GLU A 60 -0.02 -13.94 10.86
N PHE A 61 0.98 -13.10 10.56
CA PHE A 61 0.79 -11.68 10.31
C PHE A 61 -0.20 -11.43 9.17
N ALA A 62 -0.08 -12.15 8.05
CA ALA A 62 -0.99 -12.03 6.91
C ALA A 62 -2.44 -12.43 7.23
N ARG A 63 -2.68 -13.27 8.25
CA ARG A 63 -4.01 -13.69 8.69
C ARG A 63 -4.60 -12.77 9.75
N TRP A 64 -3.78 -11.90 10.33
CA TRP A 64 -4.21 -11.07 11.43
C TRP A 64 -5.22 -10.03 10.94
N GLN A 65 -6.33 -9.89 11.66
CA GLN A 65 -7.46 -9.06 11.24
C GLN A 65 -7.06 -7.60 10.94
N ILE A 66 -6.12 -7.06 11.71
CA ILE A 66 -5.62 -5.69 11.52
C ILE A 66 -4.93 -5.54 10.16
N VAL A 67 -4.29 -6.61 9.68
CA VAL A 67 -3.59 -6.63 8.41
C VAL A 67 -4.59 -6.83 7.27
N THR A 68 -5.59 -7.71 7.43
CA THR A 68 -6.63 -7.97 6.41
C THR A 68 -7.56 -6.77 6.21
N ASP A 69 -7.98 -6.13 7.29
CA ASP A 69 -8.97 -5.05 7.24
C ASP A 69 -8.30 -3.71 6.97
N GLY A 70 -7.01 -3.58 7.35
CA GLY A 70 -6.26 -2.32 7.33
C GLY A 70 -6.20 -1.64 5.95
N PHE A 71 -6.17 -2.40 4.84
CA PHE A 71 -6.16 -1.79 3.51
C PHE A 71 -7.43 -0.97 3.25
N ALA A 72 -8.60 -1.59 3.43
CA ALA A 72 -9.87 -0.91 3.19
C ALA A 72 -10.10 0.21 4.22
N GLU A 73 -9.82 -0.05 5.50
CA GLU A 73 -10.06 0.91 6.58
C GLU A 73 -9.20 2.17 6.49
N ILE A 74 -7.94 2.03 6.06
CA ILE A 74 -7.01 3.16 6.01
C ILE A 74 -7.11 3.86 4.66
N PHE A 75 -7.16 3.13 3.54
CA PHE A 75 -6.98 3.73 2.22
C PHE A 75 -8.28 3.95 1.45
N LEU A 76 -9.37 3.26 1.79
CA LEU A 76 -10.63 3.32 1.04
C LEU A 76 -11.82 3.87 1.82
N ASP A 77 -11.74 4.03 3.14
CA ASP A 77 -12.84 4.62 3.93
C ASP A 77 -13.21 6.01 3.40
N GLY A 78 -14.48 6.17 3.01
CA GLY A 78 -15.03 7.38 2.39
C GLY A 78 -14.82 7.48 0.88
N THR A 79 -14.42 6.39 0.22
CA THR A 79 -14.31 6.32 -1.25
C THR A 79 -15.39 5.41 -1.84
N ASP A 80 -15.80 5.72 -3.07
CA ASP A 80 -16.61 4.86 -3.93
C ASP A 80 -15.69 3.93 -4.76
N GLY A 81 -14.71 3.31 -4.08
CA GLY A 81 -13.69 2.48 -4.72
C GLY A 81 -12.83 3.27 -5.73
N LEU A 82 -12.52 2.65 -6.87
CA LEU A 82 -11.62 3.22 -7.89
C LEU A 82 -12.13 4.55 -8.47
N ASP A 83 -13.44 4.79 -8.45
CA ASP A 83 -14.03 5.99 -9.06
C ASP A 83 -13.76 7.27 -8.27
N SER A 84 -13.37 7.16 -7.00
CA SER A 84 -12.94 8.31 -6.21
C SER A 84 -11.52 8.77 -6.54
N PHE A 85 -10.68 7.93 -7.15
CA PHE A 85 -9.27 8.27 -7.35
C PHE A 85 -9.05 8.96 -8.69
N ASP A 86 -8.38 10.12 -8.65
CA ASP A 86 -7.90 10.78 -9.87
C ASP A 86 -6.66 10.08 -10.41
N PHE A 87 -5.89 9.38 -9.59
CA PHE A 87 -4.78 8.56 -10.06
C PHE A 87 -4.44 7.46 -9.05
N ILE A 88 -4.15 6.26 -9.56
CA ILE A 88 -3.50 5.21 -8.77
C ILE A 88 -2.27 4.76 -9.53
N GLY A 89 -1.09 4.92 -8.93
CA GLY A 89 0.17 4.44 -9.49
C GLY A 89 0.57 3.08 -8.94
N ILE A 90 1.38 2.35 -9.70
CA ILE A 90 1.88 1.01 -9.39
C ILE A 90 3.38 1.08 -9.10
N THR A 91 3.77 0.66 -7.90
CA THR A 91 5.14 0.79 -7.40
C THR A 91 6.14 0.01 -8.26
N GLU A 92 5.72 -1.13 -8.83
CA GLU A 92 6.53 -1.92 -9.75
C GLU A 92 6.92 -1.16 -11.03
N ARG A 93 6.15 -0.13 -11.40
CA ARG A 93 6.36 0.74 -12.56
C ARG A 93 6.51 2.21 -12.15
N PHE A 94 7.08 2.47 -10.98
CA PHE A 94 7.05 3.79 -10.32
C PHE A 94 7.46 4.95 -11.25
N ASP A 95 8.58 4.84 -11.96
CA ASP A 95 9.07 5.91 -12.84
C ASP A 95 8.09 6.22 -13.99
N GLU A 96 7.48 5.19 -14.57
CA GLU A 96 6.49 5.32 -15.66
C GLU A 96 5.21 5.99 -15.14
N ASP A 97 4.68 5.49 -14.03
CA ASP A 97 3.44 6.01 -13.45
C ASP A 97 3.63 7.41 -12.85
N LEU A 98 4.84 7.74 -12.42
CA LEU A 98 5.17 9.08 -11.93
C LEU A 98 5.18 10.10 -13.07
N ALA A 99 5.68 9.70 -14.25
CA ALA A 99 5.59 10.52 -15.45
C ALA A 99 4.12 10.74 -15.88
N LYS A 100 3.28 9.70 -15.81
CA LYS A 100 1.83 9.83 -16.09
C LYS A 100 1.13 10.75 -15.11
N LEU A 101 1.43 10.62 -13.81
CA LEU A 101 0.88 11.49 -12.77
C LEU A 101 1.28 12.96 -13.02
N ALA A 102 2.56 13.21 -13.31
CA ALA A 102 3.07 14.54 -13.60
C ALA A 102 2.34 15.18 -14.81
N HIS A 103 2.13 14.40 -15.88
CA HIS A 103 1.36 14.85 -17.03
C HIS A 103 -0.10 15.15 -16.65
N ARG A 104 -0.77 14.25 -15.92
CA ARG A 104 -2.18 14.38 -15.53
C ARG A 104 -2.44 15.58 -14.63
N LEU A 105 -1.48 15.93 -13.77
CA LEU A 105 -1.56 17.07 -12.86
C LEU A 105 -0.90 18.35 -13.42
N ASN A 106 -0.49 18.34 -14.69
CA ASN A 106 0.17 19.47 -15.36
C ASN A 106 1.38 20.03 -14.58
N TRP A 107 2.21 19.14 -14.04
CA TRP A 107 3.43 19.56 -13.36
C TRP A 107 4.38 20.23 -14.35
N THR A 108 4.94 21.37 -13.95
CA THR A 108 5.97 22.08 -14.71
C THR A 108 7.36 21.48 -14.49
N THR A 109 7.50 20.61 -13.49
CA THR A 109 8.73 19.90 -13.16
C THR A 109 8.73 18.51 -13.76
N THR A 110 9.88 18.08 -14.26
CA THR A 110 10.09 16.69 -14.69
C THR A 110 10.54 15.87 -13.49
N PRO A 111 9.85 14.77 -13.14
CA PRO A 111 10.29 13.87 -12.10
C PRO A 111 11.68 13.29 -12.44
N LEU A 112 12.58 13.21 -11.45
CA LEU A 112 13.88 12.57 -11.62
C LEU A 112 13.71 11.04 -11.56
N PRO A 113 13.96 10.29 -12.64
CA PRO A 113 13.85 8.85 -12.62
C PRO A 113 14.94 8.22 -11.74
N GLY A 114 14.66 7.04 -11.18
CA GLY A 114 15.66 6.23 -10.50
C GLY A 114 16.03 6.64 -9.07
N VAL A 115 15.36 7.61 -8.46
CA VAL A 115 15.55 7.94 -7.05
C VAL A 115 14.75 6.95 -6.19
N ARG A 116 15.44 5.93 -5.66
CA ARG A 116 14.86 5.00 -4.68
C ARG A 116 15.32 5.38 -3.27
N ALA A 117 14.46 6.09 -2.52
CA ALA A 117 14.78 6.51 -1.16
C ALA A 117 14.57 5.40 -0.11
N ASN A 118 13.68 4.44 -0.39
CA ASN A 118 13.32 3.36 0.53
C ASN A 118 14.03 2.05 0.18
N THR A 119 15.35 2.04 0.25
CA THR A 119 16.14 0.80 0.12
C THR A 119 16.46 0.23 1.50
N THR A 120 15.89 -0.93 1.81
CA THR A 120 16.27 -1.69 3.01
C THR A 120 17.53 -2.51 2.72
N PRO A 121 18.57 -2.46 3.58
CA PRO A 121 19.76 -3.29 3.42
C PRO A 121 19.51 -4.76 3.80
N LYS A 122 18.43 -5.08 4.53
CA LYS A 122 18.05 -6.44 4.90
C LYS A 122 17.40 -7.13 3.69
N ALA A 123 17.80 -8.38 3.45
CA ALA A 123 17.14 -9.21 2.45
C ALA A 123 15.66 -9.39 2.82
N PRO A 124 14.73 -9.28 1.84
CA PRO A 124 13.31 -9.46 2.12
C PRO A 124 13.01 -10.86 2.66
N THR A 125 12.02 -10.99 3.54
CA THR A 125 11.58 -12.31 4.02
C THR A 125 11.09 -13.16 2.84
N PRO A 126 11.58 -14.41 2.67
CA PRO A 126 11.11 -15.27 1.60
C PRO A 126 9.61 -15.54 1.70
N VAL A 127 8.93 -15.51 0.55
CA VAL A 127 7.51 -15.88 0.46
C VAL A 127 7.41 -17.16 -0.34
N ASP A 128 7.19 -18.27 0.36
CA ASP A 128 6.95 -19.55 -0.29
C ASP A 128 5.53 -19.64 -0.88
N ALA A 129 5.25 -20.70 -1.65
CA ALA A 129 3.97 -20.87 -2.32
C ALA A 129 2.79 -20.97 -1.34
N ALA A 130 3.00 -21.58 -0.17
CA ALA A 130 1.97 -21.73 0.85
C ALA A 130 1.61 -20.38 1.49
N THR A 131 2.62 -19.59 1.85
CA THR A 131 2.46 -18.24 2.41
C THR A 131 1.80 -17.31 1.39
N ARG A 132 2.24 -17.36 0.13
CA ARG A 132 1.61 -16.61 -0.97
C ARG A 132 0.12 -16.92 -1.08
N GLN A 133 -0.26 -18.21 -1.06
CA GLN A 133 -1.65 -18.61 -1.15
C GLN A 133 -2.48 -18.13 0.05
N VAL A 134 -1.89 -18.12 1.25
CA VAL A 134 -2.54 -17.54 2.44
C VAL A 134 -2.79 -16.06 2.23
N ILE A 135 -1.78 -15.30 1.81
CA ILE A 135 -1.93 -13.86 1.57
C ILE A 135 -3.00 -13.61 0.50
N GLU A 136 -2.92 -14.25 -0.66
CA GLU A 136 -3.88 -14.05 -1.75
C GLU A 136 -5.32 -14.41 -1.35
N ARG A 137 -5.51 -15.41 -0.49
CA ARG A 137 -6.85 -15.79 0.02
C ARG A 137 -7.38 -14.80 1.06
N HIS A 138 -6.57 -14.38 2.01
CA HIS A 138 -7.01 -13.49 3.09
C HIS A 138 -7.11 -12.02 2.65
N HIS A 139 -6.47 -11.67 1.53
CA HIS A 139 -6.45 -10.32 0.97
C HIS A 139 -7.08 -10.27 -0.43
N GLU A 140 -8.06 -11.14 -0.70
CA GLU A 140 -8.67 -11.28 -2.03
C GLU A 140 -9.23 -9.95 -2.56
N PHE A 141 -9.80 -9.14 -1.66
CA PHE A 141 -10.33 -7.82 -1.99
C PHE A 141 -9.22 -6.86 -2.44
N GLU A 142 -8.10 -6.80 -1.70
CA GLU A 142 -6.96 -5.95 -2.07
C GLU A 142 -6.32 -6.43 -3.38
N VAL A 143 -6.22 -7.75 -3.59
CA VAL A 143 -5.70 -8.36 -4.82
C VAL A 143 -6.56 -8.01 -6.03
N ASP A 144 -7.88 -8.13 -5.91
CA ASP A 144 -8.80 -7.73 -6.97
C ASP A 144 -8.72 -6.21 -7.24
N PHE A 145 -8.70 -5.39 -6.19
CA PHE A 145 -8.58 -3.94 -6.31
C PHE A 145 -7.28 -3.53 -7.00
N TYR A 146 -6.15 -4.14 -6.62
CA TYR A 146 -4.84 -3.92 -7.25
C TYR A 146 -4.87 -4.23 -8.75
N ARG A 147 -5.42 -5.37 -9.14
CA ARG A 147 -5.51 -5.78 -10.56
C ARG A 147 -6.34 -4.79 -11.36
N ARG A 148 -7.54 -4.44 -10.88
CA ARG A 148 -8.40 -3.45 -11.55
C ARG A 148 -7.76 -2.06 -11.61
N ALA A 149 -7.03 -1.64 -10.57
CA ALA A 149 -6.29 -0.39 -10.58
C ALA A 149 -5.16 -0.42 -11.61
N ALA A 150 -4.37 -1.50 -11.63
CA ALA A 150 -3.25 -1.67 -12.54
C ALA A 150 -3.68 -1.69 -14.01
N GLU A 151 -4.88 -2.20 -14.32
CA GLU A 151 -5.50 -2.16 -15.65
C GLU A 151 -6.06 -0.77 -15.99
N ARG A 152 -6.81 -0.14 -15.07
CA ARG A 152 -7.47 1.16 -15.30
C ARG A 152 -6.47 2.31 -15.47
N PHE A 153 -5.38 2.27 -14.73
CA PHE A 153 -4.35 3.33 -14.69
C PHE A 153 -3.04 2.89 -15.39
N ALA A 154 -3.10 1.81 -16.19
CA ALA A 154 -2.01 1.24 -16.95
C ALA A 154 -1.33 2.20 -17.93
#